data_AF-A0A6B3F1S8-F1
#
_entry.id   AF-A0A6B3F1S8-F1
#
_cell.length_a   1.000
_cell.length_b   1.000
_cell.length_c   1.000
_cell.angle_alpha   90.00
_cell.angle_beta   90.00
_cell.angle_gamma   90.00
#
_symmetry.space_group_name_H-M   'P 1'
#
loop_
_entity.id
_entity.type
_entity.pdbx_description
1 polymer ?
#
loop_
_entity_poly.entity_id
_entity_poly.type
_entity_poly.pdbx_seq_one_letter_code
_entity_poly.pdbx_strand_id
1 'polypeptide(L)'
;LHRYGCTATVFALPGRLGGDNAWDPLGPRKALLTAAGLRRVRAEGMELASHGLTHVDLTRADDATLHAETAEARARLTALTGAPADGFCYPYGTLDARAMDAVRAAGYRYACAIDPGTHTGPYALPRV
;
A
#
# COMPACT_ATOMS: atom_id res chain seq x y z
N LEU A 1 14.14 -14.36 -3.83
CA LEU A 1 12.95 -14.73 -4.63
C LEU A 1 13.34 -15.31 -5.98
N HIS A 2 14.11 -14.60 -6.83
CA HIS A 2 14.62 -15.13 -8.11
C HIS A 2 15.27 -16.52 -8.04
N ARG A 3 16.18 -16.74 -7.07
CA ARG A 3 16.83 -18.04 -6.85
C ARG A 3 15.84 -19.20 -6.71
N TYR A 4 14.63 -18.92 -6.24
CA TYR A 4 13.58 -19.91 -5.97
C TYR A 4 12.44 -19.87 -7.00
N GLY A 5 12.53 -19.05 -8.05
CA GLY A 5 11.47 -18.93 -9.06
C GLY A 5 10.16 -18.31 -8.56
N CYS A 6 10.17 -17.64 -7.40
CA CYS A 6 8.97 -17.02 -6.82
C CYS A 6 8.87 -15.52 -7.16
N THR A 7 7.63 -15.03 -7.25
CA THR A 7 7.30 -13.59 -7.24
C THR A 7 6.84 -13.16 -5.85
N ALA A 8 6.65 -11.84 -5.67
CA ALA A 8 6.05 -11.26 -4.48
C ALA A 8 5.39 -9.92 -4.81
N THR A 9 4.57 -9.45 -3.87
CA THR A 9 4.00 -8.10 -3.86
C THR A 9 4.74 -7.24 -2.84
N VAL A 10 5.17 -6.05 -3.27
CA VAL A 10 5.74 -5.01 -2.41
C VAL A 10 4.71 -3.90 -2.26
N PHE A 11 4.21 -3.70 -1.05
CA PHE A 11 3.32 -2.58 -0.72
C PHE A 11 4.16 -1.35 -0.32
N ALA A 12 4.08 -0.27 -1.10
CA ALA A 12 4.94 0.89 -0.95
C ALA A 12 4.19 2.16 -0.52
N LEU A 13 4.95 3.07 0.10
CA LEU A 13 4.49 4.39 0.57
C LEU A 13 5.15 5.48 -0.30
N PRO A 14 4.54 5.91 -1.42
CA PRO A 14 5.12 6.91 -2.32
C PRO A 14 5.31 8.28 -1.67
N GLY A 15 4.70 8.55 -0.50
CA GLY A 15 4.92 9.78 0.28
C GLY A 15 6.13 9.72 1.22
N ARG A 16 6.80 8.56 1.34
CA ARG A 16 7.94 8.36 2.26
C ARG A 16 9.16 7.70 1.60
N LEU A 17 9.31 7.80 0.28
CA LEU A 17 10.40 7.16 -0.45
C LEU A 17 11.78 7.59 0.08
N GLY A 18 12.64 6.61 0.36
CA GLY A 18 13.98 6.85 0.90
C GLY A 18 14.04 7.35 2.35
N GLY A 19 12.90 7.52 3.02
CA GLY A 19 12.83 7.80 4.46
C GLY A 19 12.94 6.53 5.29
N ASP A 20 12.31 6.55 6.46
CA ASP A 20 12.24 5.41 7.38
C ASP A 20 10.80 5.14 7.87
N ASN A 21 10.66 4.10 8.70
CA ASN A 21 9.43 3.72 9.38
C ASN A 21 9.05 4.67 10.54
N ALA A 22 9.01 5.99 10.30
CA ALA A 22 8.74 7.01 11.31
C ALA A 22 7.42 6.82 12.09
N TRP A 23 6.45 6.08 11.53
CA TRP A 23 5.18 5.76 12.18
C TRP A 23 5.28 4.76 13.33
N ASP A 24 6.44 4.13 13.51
CA ASP A 24 6.71 3.18 14.59
C ASP A 24 7.88 3.72 15.45
N PRO A 25 7.70 4.74 16.29
CA PRO A 25 8.80 5.40 16.98
C PRO A 25 9.51 4.53 18.02
N LEU A 26 8.85 3.45 18.48
CA LEU A 26 9.39 2.52 19.48
C LEU A 26 10.21 1.39 18.83
N GLY A 27 9.96 1.07 17.56
CA GLY A 27 10.68 0.05 16.82
C GLY A 27 12.00 0.53 16.19
N PRO A 28 12.88 -0.41 15.79
CA PRO A 28 14.14 -0.08 15.13
C PRO A 28 13.90 0.71 13.83
N ARG A 29 14.80 1.64 13.51
CA ARG A 29 14.76 2.39 12.25
C ARG A 29 15.05 1.46 11.07
N LYS A 30 14.11 1.40 10.13
CA LYS A 30 14.18 0.62 8.89
C LYS A 30 14.04 1.57 7.71
N ALA A 31 15.04 1.59 6.85
CA ALA A 31 15.02 2.40 5.64
C ALA A 31 13.95 1.90 4.67
N LEU A 32 13.24 2.84 4.06
CA LEU A 32 12.26 2.58 3.01
C LEU A 32 12.92 2.64 1.63
N LEU A 33 12.32 1.94 0.67
CA LEU A 33 12.81 1.95 -0.69
C LEU A 33 12.74 3.35 -1.28
N THR A 34 13.77 3.71 -2.05
CA THR A 34 13.79 4.91 -2.87
C THR A 34 12.98 4.72 -4.14
N ALA A 35 12.76 5.81 -4.89
CA ALA A 35 12.20 5.76 -6.24
C ALA A 35 12.93 4.75 -7.15
N ALA A 36 14.26 4.73 -7.12
CA ALA A 36 15.07 3.76 -7.87
C ALA A 36 14.83 2.32 -7.38
N GLY A 37 14.71 2.13 -6.06
CA GLY A 37 14.36 0.83 -5.47
C GLY A 37 13.01 0.31 -5.97
N LEU A 38 11.98 1.15 -6.03
CA LEU A 38 10.65 0.75 -6.52
C LEU A 38 10.66 0.40 -8.02
N ARG A 39 11.40 1.14 -8.84
CA ARG A 39 11.59 0.78 -10.25
C ARG A 39 12.28 -0.57 -10.40
N ARG A 40 13.28 -0.84 -9.55
CA ARG A 40 13.95 -2.15 -9.52
C ARG A 40 12.99 -3.27 -9.14
N VAL A 41 12.15 -3.11 -8.13
CA VAL A 41 11.13 -4.10 -7.75
C VAL A 41 10.31 -4.53 -8.98
N ARG A 42 9.83 -3.57 -9.77
CA ARG A 42 9.10 -3.84 -11.02
C ARG A 42 9.96 -4.53 -12.08
N ALA A 43 11.18 -4.04 -12.32
CA ALA A 43 12.10 -4.61 -13.31
C ALA A 43 12.46 -6.07 -13.02
N GLU A 44 12.45 -6.45 -11.74
CA GLU A 44 12.70 -7.79 -11.24
C GLU A 44 11.42 -8.66 -11.25
N GLY A 45 10.33 -8.21 -11.87
CA GLY A 45 9.10 -8.99 -12.06
C GLY A 45 8.22 -9.11 -10.81
N MET A 46 8.46 -8.31 -9.78
CA MET A 46 7.62 -8.25 -8.59
C MET A 46 6.45 -7.29 -8.81
N GLU A 47 5.33 -7.55 -8.14
CA GLU A 47 4.24 -6.59 -8.09
C GLU A 47 4.59 -5.43 -7.17
N LEU A 48 4.31 -4.21 -7.63
CA LEU A 48 4.32 -3.02 -6.79
C LEU A 48 2.88 -2.57 -6.54
N ALA A 49 2.48 -2.61 -5.27
CA ALA A 49 1.16 -2.25 -4.77
C ALA A 49 1.28 -1.09 -3.76
N SER A 50 0.15 -0.54 -3.34
CA SER A 50 0.10 0.62 -2.44
C SER A 50 -0.08 0.23 -0.98
N HIS A 51 0.61 0.92 -0.07
CA HIS A 51 0.38 0.83 1.38
C HIS A 51 -0.16 2.14 1.97
N GLY A 52 -0.87 2.93 1.15
CA GLY A 52 -1.18 4.31 1.49
C GLY A 52 -0.11 5.27 0.96
N LEU A 53 -0.22 6.55 1.32
CA LEU A 53 0.74 7.60 1.00
C LEU A 53 1.78 7.76 2.11
N THR A 54 1.33 7.91 3.36
CA THR A 54 2.18 8.24 4.51
C THR A 54 1.97 7.35 5.74
N HIS A 55 1.24 6.23 5.58
CA HIS A 55 1.02 5.22 6.62
C HIS A 55 0.17 5.75 7.79
N VAL A 56 -1.08 6.13 7.48
CA VAL A 56 -2.07 6.58 8.47
C VAL A 56 -3.20 5.56 8.62
N ASP A 57 -3.83 5.54 9.78
CA ASP A 57 -5.04 4.74 10.00
C ASP A 57 -6.23 5.36 9.24
N LEU A 58 -6.67 4.67 8.19
CA LEU A 58 -7.72 5.16 7.30
C LEU A 58 -9.10 5.24 7.98
N THR A 59 -9.34 4.44 9.02
CA THR A 59 -10.61 4.49 9.78
C THR A 59 -10.75 5.81 10.54
N ARG A 60 -9.63 6.49 10.80
CA ARG A 60 -9.54 7.76 11.53
C ARG A 60 -9.27 8.97 10.64
N ALA A 61 -9.01 8.75 9.35
CA ALA A 61 -8.69 9.80 8.40
C ALA A 61 -9.92 10.63 8.05
N ASP A 62 -9.79 11.94 7.85
CA ASP A 62 -10.83 12.72 7.18
C ASP A 62 -10.87 12.41 5.67
N ASP A 63 -11.83 12.96 4.95
CA ASP A 63 -12.02 12.62 3.53
C ASP A 63 -10.87 13.10 2.64
N ALA A 64 -10.25 14.23 2.97
CA ALA A 64 -9.09 14.74 2.25
C ALA A 64 -7.87 13.81 2.43
N THR A 65 -7.61 13.39 3.67
CA THR A 65 -6.55 12.43 4.00
C THR A 65 -6.83 11.08 3.36
N LEU A 66 -8.08 10.61 3.41
CA LEU A 66 -8.47 9.34 2.81
C LEU A 66 -8.27 9.36 1.29
N HIS A 67 -8.60 10.47 0.62
CA HIS A 67 -8.34 10.65 -0.81
C HIS A 67 -6.83 10.65 -1.12
N ALA A 68 -6.02 11.37 -0.34
CA ALA A 68 -4.57 11.43 -0.52
C ALA A 68 -3.93 10.04 -0.33
N GLU A 69 -4.32 9.32 0.72
CA GLU A 69 -3.77 8.01 1.04
C GLU A 69 -4.21 6.93 0.06
N THR A 70 -5.34 7.10 -0.64
CA THR A 70 -5.83 6.12 -1.61
C THR A 70 -5.52 6.51 -3.05
N ALA A 71 -6.21 7.52 -3.59
CA ALA A 71 -6.16 7.92 -4.98
C ALA A 71 -4.82 8.59 -5.35
N GLU A 72 -4.35 9.54 -4.53
CA GLU A 72 -3.09 10.22 -4.81
C GLU A 72 -1.88 9.27 -4.67
N ALA A 73 -1.89 8.41 -3.65
CA ALA A 73 -0.88 7.34 -3.53
C ALA A 73 -0.80 6.47 -4.79
N ARG A 74 -1.95 6.05 -5.33
CA ARG A 74 -2.02 5.25 -6.56
C ARG A 74 -1.45 6.01 -7.75
N ALA A 75 -1.84 7.28 -7.91
CA ALA A 75 -1.37 8.12 -8.99
C ALA A 75 0.15 8.32 -8.93
N ARG A 76 0.72 8.57 -7.75
CA ARG A 76 2.17 8.73 -7.56
C ARG A 76 2.95 7.45 -7.90
N LEU A 77 2.48 6.28 -7.46
CA LEU A 77 3.10 5.00 -7.84
C LEU A 77 3.02 4.74 -9.34
N THR A 78 1.88 5.06 -9.95
CA THR A 78 1.66 4.91 -11.39
C THR A 78 2.60 5.82 -12.18
N ALA A 79 2.71 7.09 -11.81
CA ALA A 79 3.63 8.04 -12.44
C ALA A 79 5.10 7.62 -12.26
N LEU A 80 5.46 7.09 -11.09
CA LEU A 80 6.82 6.66 -10.81
C LEU A 80 7.27 5.44 -11.63
N THR A 81 6.34 4.51 -11.87
CA THR A 81 6.65 3.18 -12.44
C THR A 81 6.11 2.93 -13.84
N GLY A 82 5.26 3.82 -14.35
CA GLY A 82 4.63 3.68 -15.67
C GLY A 82 3.52 2.62 -15.74
N ALA A 83 3.15 2.01 -14.61
CA ALA A 83 2.11 0.97 -14.53
C ALA A 83 1.22 1.18 -13.30
N PRO A 84 -0.08 0.86 -13.38
CA PRO A 84 -0.99 1.02 -12.26
C PRO A 84 -0.59 0.14 -11.07
N ALA A 85 -0.80 0.67 -9.86
CA ALA A 85 -0.83 -0.14 -8.65
C ALA A 85 -2.23 -0.75 -8.52
N ASP A 86 -2.33 -2.07 -8.67
CA ASP A 86 -3.59 -2.81 -8.63
C ASP A 86 -3.96 -3.23 -7.20
N GLY A 87 -2.97 -3.51 -6.35
CA GLY A 87 -3.18 -3.87 -4.95
C GLY A 87 -3.11 -2.70 -3.98
N PHE A 88 -3.84 -2.83 -2.88
CA PHE A 88 -3.73 -1.99 -1.69
C PHE A 88 -3.47 -2.85 -0.43
N CYS A 89 -2.81 -2.30 0.57
CA CYS A 89 -2.72 -2.90 1.89
C CYS A 89 -3.02 -1.83 2.93
N TYR A 90 -3.96 -2.11 3.84
CA TYR A 90 -4.35 -1.14 4.85
C TYR A 90 -3.23 -0.96 5.89
N PRO A 91 -2.75 0.27 6.16
CA PRO A 91 -1.89 0.55 7.30
C PRO A 91 -2.50 0.00 8.59
N TYR A 92 -1.66 -0.61 9.44
CA TYR A 92 -2.09 -1.31 10.66
C TYR A 92 -3.06 -2.49 10.45
N GLY A 93 -3.40 -2.83 9.20
CA GLY A 93 -4.31 -3.91 8.85
C GLY A 93 -5.78 -3.62 9.16
N THR A 94 -6.14 -2.40 9.56
CA THR A 94 -7.49 -1.99 9.94
C THR A 94 -8.25 -1.40 8.77
N LEU A 95 -9.56 -1.65 8.72
CA LEU A 95 -10.46 -1.08 7.72
C LEU A 95 -11.87 -0.89 8.29
N ASP A 96 -12.63 -0.03 7.63
CA ASP A 96 -14.07 0.09 7.76
C ASP A 96 -14.68 0.22 6.35
N ALA A 97 -16.02 0.31 6.27
CA ALA A 97 -16.71 0.44 4.99
C ALA A 97 -16.26 1.67 4.19
N ARG A 98 -15.95 2.80 4.87
CA ARG A 98 -15.55 4.05 4.22
C ARG A 98 -14.14 3.93 3.61
N ALA A 99 -13.21 3.30 4.32
CA ALA A 99 -11.88 3.00 3.81
C ALA A 99 -11.94 2.04 2.62
N MET A 100 -12.76 0.99 2.69
CA MET A 100 -12.96 0.06 1.57
C MET A 100 -13.52 0.78 0.33
N ASP A 101 -14.51 1.65 0.52
CA ASP A 101 -15.12 2.41 -0.57
C ASP A 101 -14.13 3.37 -1.22
N ALA A 102 -13.30 4.05 -0.43
CA ALA A 102 -12.26 4.92 -0.96
C ALA A 102 -11.19 4.15 -1.75
N VAL A 103 -10.76 2.99 -1.24
CA VAL A 103 -9.83 2.11 -1.97
C VAL A 103 -10.45 1.62 -3.28
N ARG A 104 -11.71 1.20 -3.26
CA ARG A 104 -12.43 0.80 -4.49
C ARG A 104 -12.56 1.97 -5.47
N ALA A 105 -12.95 3.15 -5.00
CA ALA A 105 -13.12 4.34 -5.82
C ALA A 105 -11.81 4.86 -6.42
N ALA A 106 -10.68 4.69 -5.73
CA ALA A 106 -9.35 5.01 -6.24
C ALA A 106 -8.90 4.11 -7.41
N GLY A 107 -9.62 3.01 -7.67
CA GLY A 107 -9.36 2.11 -8.80
C GLY A 107 -8.34 1.00 -8.50
N TYR A 108 -8.13 0.67 -7.22
CA TYR A 108 -7.48 -0.59 -6.86
C TYR A 108 -8.39 -1.77 -7.22
N ARG A 109 -7.81 -2.96 -7.40
CA ARG A 109 -8.53 -4.20 -7.77
C ARG A 109 -8.68 -5.17 -6.60
N TYR A 110 -7.80 -5.06 -5.60
CA TYR A 110 -7.88 -5.82 -4.37
C TYR A 110 -7.22 -5.05 -3.23
N ALA A 111 -7.53 -5.42 -1.99
CA ALA A 111 -6.91 -4.88 -0.80
C ALA A 111 -6.74 -5.91 0.31
N CYS A 112 -5.61 -5.84 1.00
CA CYS A 112 -5.25 -6.75 2.08
C CYS A 112 -5.33 -6.08 3.46
N ALA A 113 -5.95 -6.79 4.40
CA ALA A 113 -6.05 -6.46 5.83
C ALA A 113 -5.24 -7.46 6.68
N ILE A 114 -5.14 -7.23 7.98
CA ILE A 114 -4.68 -8.28 8.93
C ILE A 114 -5.91 -9.06 9.38
N ASP A 115 -6.88 -8.37 9.97
CA ASP A 115 -8.15 -8.93 10.39
C ASP A 115 -9.30 -8.09 9.80
N PRO A 116 -9.93 -8.54 8.71
CA PRO A 116 -11.05 -7.83 8.10
C PRO A 116 -12.36 -7.97 8.90
N GLY A 117 -12.38 -8.70 10.02
CA GLY A 117 -13.59 -8.96 10.79
C GLY A 117 -14.67 -9.65 9.95
N THR A 118 -15.84 -9.04 9.83
CA THR A 118 -16.96 -9.56 9.02
C THR A 118 -16.91 -9.12 7.56
N HIS A 119 -15.98 -8.23 7.19
CA HIS A 119 -15.84 -7.79 5.80
C HIS A 119 -15.30 -8.91 4.92
N THR A 120 -15.85 -9.04 3.72
CA THR A 120 -15.47 -10.08 2.75
C THR A 120 -15.28 -9.47 1.37
N GLY A 121 -14.63 -10.22 0.47
CA GLY A 121 -14.43 -9.84 -0.92
C GLY A 121 -13.04 -9.29 -1.23
N PRO A 122 -12.80 -8.84 -2.47
CA PRO A 122 -11.46 -8.54 -2.96
C PRO A 122 -10.81 -7.36 -2.23
N TYR A 123 -11.57 -6.47 -1.60
CA TYR A 123 -11.07 -5.30 -0.87
C TYR A 123 -10.89 -5.54 0.63
N ALA A 124 -11.03 -6.78 1.09
CA ALA A 124 -10.91 -7.18 2.50
C ALA A 124 -10.23 -8.57 2.62
N LEU A 125 -9.17 -8.80 1.86
CA LEU A 125 -8.45 -10.07 1.88
C LEU A 125 -7.65 -10.21 3.20
N PRO A 126 -7.86 -11.28 4.00
CA PRO A 126 -7.08 -11.50 5.21
C PRO A 126 -5.63 -11.89 4.88
N ARG A 127 -4.71 -11.66 5.83
CA ARG A 127 -3.31 -12.11 5.74
C ARG A 127 -2.88 -12.77 7.04
N VAL A 128 -1.98 -13.75 6.92
CA VAL A 128 -1.37 -14.51 8.04
C VAL A 128 0.08 -14.08 8.21
#